data_AF-A0A6A4Q9V2-F1
#
_entry.id   AF-A0A6A4Q9V2-F1
#
_cell.length_a   1.000
_cell.length_b   1.000
_cell.length_c   1.000
_cell.angle_alpha   90.00
_cell.angle_beta   90.00
_cell.angle_gamma   90.00
#
_symmetry.space_group_name_H-M   'P 1'
#
loop_
_entity.id
_entity.type
_entity.pdbx_description
1 polymer ?
#
loop_
_entity_poly.entity_id
_entity_poly.type
_entity_poly.pdbx_seq_one_letter_code
_entity_poly.pdbx_strand_id
1 'polypeptide(L)'
;MRELFYQFHTKIIVLLTYMFISLILIIRYLKSVSRPIATKTQYNKFIEKKNPTICFTRKLRPHHIECMVCLTDFEEGDKVRTLECKHTFHKDCLDNWLQKYCATCPLCRNKVLPSNVATKYQVQLQNHVGYYVGNDDQLMSLLSILWGGSTFIRYL
;
A
#
# COMPACT_ATOMS: atom_id res chain seq x y z
N MET A 1 -16.12 -27.66 -53.33
CA MET A 1 -16.47 -27.97 -51.92
C MET A 1 -15.23 -27.98 -51.03
N ARG A 2 -14.29 -28.93 -51.18
CA ARG A 2 -13.06 -29.06 -50.34
C ARG A 2 -12.22 -27.78 -50.21
N GLU A 3 -12.02 -27.05 -51.31
CA GLU A 3 -11.23 -25.82 -51.33
C GLU A 3 -11.85 -24.68 -50.49
N LEU A 4 -13.18 -24.55 -50.54
CA LEU A 4 -13.89 -23.56 -49.74
C LEU A 4 -13.79 -23.89 -48.25
N PHE A 5 -13.97 -25.16 -47.87
CA PHE A 5 -13.76 -25.61 -46.49
C PHE A 5 -12.35 -25.28 -46.01
N TYR A 6 -11.32 -25.53 -46.82
CA TYR A 6 -9.94 -25.19 -46.47
C TYR A 6 -9.74 -23.67 -46.24
N GLN A 7 -10.28 -22.84 -47.13
CA GLN A 7 -10.24 -21.37 -47.00
C GLN A 7 -11.00 -20.85 -45.76
N PHE A 8 -12.11 -21.48 -45.39
CA PHE A 8 -12.82 -21.15 -44.15
C PHE A 8 -12.02 -21.58 -42.91
N HIS A 9 -11.47 -22.80 -42.92
CA HIS A 9 -10.70 -23.32 -41.80
C HIS A 9 -9.43 -22.51 -41.54
N THR A 10 -8.66 -22.12 -42.56
CA THR A 10 -7.46 -21.30 -42.39
C THR A 10 -7.78 -19.93 -41.80
N LYS A 11 -8.84 -19.27 -42.26
CA LYS A 11 -9.29 -17.98 -41.71
C LYS A 11 -9.74 -18.09 -40.26
N ILE A 12 -10.49 -19.14 -39.91
CA ILE A 12 -10.91 -19.39 -38.52
C ILE A 12 -9.69 -19.60 -37.62
N ILE A 13 -8.71 -20.40 -38.05
CA ILE A 13 -7.49 -20.64 -37.29
C ILE A 13 -6.72 -19.32 -37.06
N VAL A 14 -6.56 -18.49 -38.08
CA VAL A 14 -5.87 -17.19 -37.97
C VAL A 14 -6.62 -16.23 -37.04
N LEU A 15 -7.95 -16.20 -37.09
CA LEU A 15 -8.75 -15.35 -36.18
C LEU A 15 -8.64 -15.82 -34.73
N LEU A 16 -8.69 -17.13 -34.48
CA LEU A 16 -8.57 -17.69 -33.13
C LEU A 16 -7.18 -17.43 -32.54
N THR A 17 -6.11 -17.55 -33.33
CA THR A 17 -4.75 -17.24 -32.85
C THR A 17 -4.57 -15.75 -32.58
N TYR A 18 -5.08 -14.87 -33.43
CA TYR A 18 -5.07 -13.43 -33.19
C TYR A 18 -5.82 -13.04 -31.91
N MET A 19 -7.03 -13.58 -31.72
CA MET A 19 -7.83 -13.35 -30.52
C MET A 19 -7.10 -13.84 -29.26
N PHE A 20 -6.48 -15.02 -29.30
CA PHE A 20 -5.71 -15.55 -28.18
C PHE A 20 -4.47 -14.70 -27.85
N ILE A 21 -3.73 -14.26 -28.87
CA ILE A 21 -2.58 -13.34 -28.70
C ILE A 21 -3.05 -12.02 -28.10
N SER A 22 -4.13 -11.43 -28.61
CA SER A 22 -4.69 -10.19 -28.09
C SER A 22 -5.12 -10.33 -26.63
N LEU A 23 -5.73 -11.47 -26.26
CA LEU A 23 -6.12 -11.79 -24.90
C LEU A 23 -4.90 -11.92 -23.98
N ILE A 24 -3.82 -12.58 -24.43
CA ILE A 24 -2.56 -12.65 -23.68
C ILE A 24 -1.99 -11.25 -23.45
N LEU A 25 -1.97 -10.40 -24.48
CA LEU A 25 -1.46 -9.03 -24.37
C LEU A 25 -2.30 -8.20 -23.40
N ILE A 26 -3.63 -8.33 -23.45
CA ILE A 26 -4.55 -7.66 -22.51
C ILE A 26 -4.32 -8.17 -21.08
N ILE A 27 -4.22 -9.49 -20.85
CA ILE A 27 -3.94 -10.05 -19.52
C ILE A 27 -2.60 -9.55 -18.99
N ARG A 28 -1.56 -9.47 -19.85
CA ARG A 28 -0.25 -8.94 -19.47
C ARG A 28 -0.30 -7.45 -19.15
N TYR A 29 -1.07 -6.69 -19.90
CA TYR A 29 -1.32 -5.26 -19.67
C TYR A 29 -2.07 -5.03 -18.35
N LEU A 30 -3.18 -5.75 -18.13
CA LEU A 30 -3.93 -5.70 -16.87
C LEU A 30 -3.06 -6.11 -15.69
N LYS A 31 -2.24 -7.17 -15.83
CA LYS A 31 -1.27 -7.56 -14.79
C LYS A 31 -0.13 -6.56 -14.62
N SER A 32 0.24 -5.75 -15.61
CA SER A 32 1.29 -4.74 -15.49
C SER A 32 0.76 -3.50 -14.75
N VAL A 33 -0.47 -3.09 -15.05
CA VAL A 33 -1.21 -2.02 -14.38
C VAL A 33 -1.55 -2.42 -12.94
N SER A 34 -2.00 -3.67 -12.74
CA SER A 34 -2.37 -4.20 -11.44
C SER A 34 -1.21 -4.84 -10.69
N ARG A 35 0.07 -4.64 -11.08
CA ARG A 35 1.17 -5.10 -10.22
C ARG A 35 1.02 -4.36 -8.90
N PRO A 36 0.73 -5.06 -7.78
CA PRO A 36 0.83 -4.43 -6.49
C PRO A 36 2.32 -4.11 -6.34
N ILE A 37 2.64 -2.83 -6.48
CA ILE A 37 3.91 -2.28 -6.07
C ILE A 37 4.02 -2.59 -4.55
N ALA A 38 5.20 -2.84 -4.01
CA ALA A 38 5.45 -3.04 -2.57
C ALA A 38 4.27 -3.48 -1.63
N THR A 39 4.04 -4.79 -1.46
CA THR A 39 3.21 -5.27 -0.34
C THR A 39 3.75 -4.73 1.00
N LYS A 40 2.90 -4.62 2.03
CA LYS A 40 3.33 -4.22 3.39
C LYS A 40 4.55 -5.02 3.88
N THR A 41 4.61 -6.31 3.55
CA THR A 41 5.75 -7.18 3.83
C THR A 41 7.02 -6.76 3.10
N GLN A 42 6.93 -6.40 1.81
CA GLN A 42 8.07 -5.91 1.04
C GLN A 42 8.60 -4.57 1.56
N TYR A 43 7.70 -3.66 1.94
CA TYR A 43 8.06 -2.36 2.53
C TYR A 43 8.77 -2.53 3.89
N ASN A 44 8.24 -3.37 4.77
CA ASN A 44 8.86 -3.66 6.07
C ASN A 44 10.22 -4.34 5.93
N LYS A 45 10.37 -5.25 4.96
CA LYS A 45 11.67 -5.86 4.65
C LYS A 45 12.70 -4.81 4.21
N PHE A 46 12.26 -3.76 3.52
CA PHE A 46 13.14 -2.65 3.15
C PHE A 46 13.55 -1.81 4.37
N ILE A 47 12.61 -1.48 5.26
CA ILE A 47 12.91 -0.80 6.53
C ILE A 47 13.89 -1.63 7.36
N GLU A 48 13.64 -2.94 7.52
CA GLU A 48 14.52 -3.83 8.29
C GLU A 48 15.94 -3.86 7.75
N LYS A 49 16.10 -3.89 6.42
CA LYS A 49 17.42 -3.86 5.79
C LYS A 49 18.16 -2.55 6.06
N LYS A 50 17.45 -1.42 6.09
CA LYS A 50 18.06 -0.09 6.24
C LYS A 50 18.28 0.29 7.72
N ASN A 51 17.35 -0.07 8.58
CA ASN A 51 17.29 0.33 9.98
C ASN A 51 17.02 -0.91 10.84
N PRO A 52 18.00 -1.82 11.01
CA PRO A 52 17.78 -3.11 11.64
C PRO A 52 17.26 -2.99 13.07
N THR A 53 16.43 -3.95 13.46
CA THR A 53 15.93 -4.09 14.83
C THR A 53 17.06 -4.55 15.73
N ILE A 54 17.22 -3.88 16.86
CA ILE A 54 18.13 -4.27 17.93
C ILE A 54 17.36 -4.37 19.24
N CYS A 55 17.83 -5.21 20.16
CA CYS A 55 17.32 -5.21 21.52
C CYS A 55 17.93 -4.03 22.28
N PHE A 56 17.10 -3.24 22.95
CA PHE A 56 17.53 -2.16 23.80
C PHE A 56 18.34 -2.71 24.97
N THR A 57 19.43 -2.03 25.26
CA THR A 57 20.24 -2.28 26.45
C THR A 57 20.61 -0.93 27.04
N ARG A 58 20.78 -0.84 28.37
CA ARG A 58 21.22 0.42 29.02
C ARG A 58 22.57 0.94 28.50
N LYS A 59 23.36 0.09 27.85
CA LYS A 59 24.64 0.46 27.21
C LYS A 59 24.47 1.27 25.92
N LEU A 60 23.29 1.22 25.30
CA LEU A 60 23.04 1.85 23.99
C LEU A 60 23.11 3.39 24.02
N ARG A 61 22.98 4.00 25.21
CA ARG A 61 22.99 5.45 25.45
C ARG A 61 22.26 6.25 24.34
N PRO A 62 20.94 6.00 24.16
CA PRO A 62 20.16 6.73 23.17
C PRO A 62 20.11 8.23 23.51
N HIS A 63 19.78 9.05 22.51
CA HIS A 63 19.63 10.50 22.68
C HIS A 63 18.48 10.86 23.65
N HIS A 64 17.48 9.98 23.76
CA HIS A 64 16.36 10.07 24.68
C HIS A 64 16.12 8.70 25.31
N ILE A 65 15.70 8.66 26.57
CA ILE A 65 15.42 7.42 27.32
C ILE A 65 14.01 6.86 27.06
N GLU A 66 13.17 7.63 26.38
CA GLU A 66 11.80 7.27 26.03
C GLU A 66 11.57 7.30 24.51
N CYS A 67 10.60 6.52 24.06
CA CYS A 67 10.13 6.54 22.69
C CYS A 67 9.20 7.73 22.47
N MET A 68 9.64 8.74 21.72
CA MET A 68 8.88 9.97 21.46
C MET A 68 7.61 9.79 20.59
N VAL A 69 7.28 8.57 20.20
CA VAL A 69 6.03 8.25 19.48
C VAL A 69 4.95 7.73 20.42
N CYS A 70 5.30 6.84 21.36
CA CYS A 70 4.35 6.31 22.35
C CYS A 70 4.51 6.94 23.75
N LEU A 71 5.53 7.79 23.95
CA LEU A 71 5.87 8.47 25.20
C LEU A 71 6.07 7.48 26.36
N THR A 72 6.78 6.39 26.07
CA THR A 72 7.08 5.32 27.05
C THR A 72 8.58 5.11 27.10
N ASP A 73 9.11 4.96 28.32
CA ASP A 73 10.52 4.64 28.55
C ASP A 73 10.94 3.34 27.88
N PHE A 74 12.22 3.24 27.49
CA PHE A 74 12.80 2.01 26.96
C PHE A 74 13.20 1.05 28.09
N GLU A 75 12.77 -0.19 27.97
CA GLU A 75 13.10 -1.28 28.88
C GLU A 75 14.12 -2.25 28.28
N GLU A 76 14.87 -2.93 29.15
CA GLU A 76 15.92 -3.85 28.73
C GLU A 76 15.33 -5.04 27.96
N GLY A 77 15.79 -5.25 26.72
CA GLY A 77 15.24 -6.23 25.80
C GLY A 77 14.23 -5.69 24.79
N ASP A 78 13.81 -4.42 24.90
CA ASP A 78 12.85 -3.83 23.96
C ASP A 78 13.36 -3.82 22.52
N LYS A 79 12.48 -4.11 21.58
CA LYS A 79 12.82 -4.06 20.16
C LYS A 79 12.80 -2.62 19.70
N VAL A 80 13.97 -2.05 19.49
CA VAL A 80 14.13 -0.67 19.03
C VAL A 80 14.84 -0.61 17.69
N ARG A 81 14.62 0.48 16.97
CA ARG A 81 15.36 0.85 15.77
C ARG A 81 16.02 2.20 16.00
N THR A 82 17.29 2.31 15.62
CA THR A 82 18.00 3.59 15.60
C THR A 82 18.17 4.07 14.16
N LEU A 83 17.74 5.30 13.91
CA LEU A 83 17.84 5.92 12.59
C LEU A 83 19.25 6.47 12.35
N GLU A 84 19.59 6.76 11.08
CA GLU A 84 20.86 7.42 10.71
C GLU A 84 21.03 8.79 11.38
N CYS A 85 19.91 9.46 11.68
CA CYS A 85 19.87 10.70 12.47
C CYS A 85 20.06 10.50 13.98
N LYS A 86 20.43 9.29 14.44
CA LYS A 86 20.70 8.90 15.84
C LYS A 86 19.49 8.91 16.79
N HIS A 87 18.29 9.15 16.30
CA HIS A 87 17.07 9.01 17.09
C HIS A 87 16.62 7.54 17.14
N THR A 88 16.24 7.10 18.34
CA THR A 88 15.83 5.71 18.64
C THR A 88 14.34 5.66 18.95
N PHE A 89 13.65 4.63 18.48
CA PHE A 89 12.22 4.41 18.69
C PHE A 89 11.93 2.92 18.81
N HIS A 90 10.81 2.55 19.42
CA HIS A 90 10.30 1.18 19.32
C HIS A 90 10.11 0.79 17.85
N LYS A 91 10.49 -0.44 17.52
CA LYS A 91 10.35 -1.00 16.18
C LYS A 91 8.94 -0.80 15.64
N ASP A 92 7.93 -1.18 16.41
CA ASP A 92 6.53 -1.12 15.97
C ASP A 92 6.04 0.32 15.86
N CYS A 93 6.49 1.22 16.75
CA CYS A 93 6.17 2.64 16.68
C CYS A 93 6.72 3.29 15.40
N LEU A 94 8.00 3.04 15.09
CA LEU A 94 8.62 3.58 13.89
C LEU A 94 8.06 2.96 12.63
N ASP A 95 7.86 1.64 12.58
CA ASP A 95 7.31 0.94 11.42
C ASP A 95 5.89 1.45 11.11
N ASN A 96 5.04 1.63 12.13
CA ASN A 96 3.70 2.20 11.97
C ASN A 96 3.75 3.67 11.50
N TRP A 97 4.69 4.45 12.02
CA TRP A 97 4.88 5.84 11.62
C TRP A 97 5.26 5.98 10.13
N LEU A 98 6.26 5.23 9.70
CA LEU A 98 6.74 5.22 8.32
C LEU A 98 5.67 4.74 7.33
N GLN A 99 4.83 3.79 7.77
CA GLN A 99 3.74 3.29 6.95
C GLN A 99 2.57 4.26 6.84
N LYS A 100 2.11 4.87 7.95
CA LYS A 100 0.84 5.61 7.98
C LYS A 100 0.97 7.10 7.72
N TYR A 101 2.04 7.72 8.18
CA TYR A 101 2.12 9.19 8.19
C TYR A 101 3.18 9.68 7.20
N CYS A 102 4.45 9.37 7.45
CA CYS A 102 5.54 9.90 6.65
C CYS A 102 6.81 9.07 6.79
N ALA A 103 7.56 8.95 5.68
CA ALA A 103 8.84 8.25 5.64
C ALA A 103 10.01 9.09 6.20
N THR A 104 9.76 9.85 7.26
CA THR A 104 10.70 10.78 7.90
C THR A 104 10.77 10.53 9.40
N CYS A 105 11.88 10.92 10.02
CA CYS A 105 12.06 10.83 11.47
C CYS A 105 10.97 11.66 12.19
N PRO A 106 10.25 11.10 13.19
CA PRO A 106 9.26 11.84 13.98
C PRO A 106 9.81 13.09 14.68
N LEU A 107 11.09 13.10 15.03
CA LEU A 107 11.73 14.18 15.80
C LEU A 107 12.34 15.27 14.92
N CYS A 108 13.18 14.89 13.96
CA CYS A 108 13.96 15.84 13.18
C CYS A 108 13.55 15.96 11.71
N ARG A 109 12.54 15.19 11.27
CA ARG A 109 12.03 15.16 9.89
C ARG A 109 13.04 14.75 8.81
N ASN A 110 14.23 14.29 9.20
CA ASN A 110 15.20 13.69 8.27
C ASN A 110 14.59 12.49 7.55
N LYS A 111 14.86 12.38 6.25
CA LYS A 111 14.32 11.29 5.42
C LYS A 111 14.89 9.95 5.87
N VAL A 112 13.99 9.02 6.21
CA VAL A 112 14.36 7.66 6.60
C VAL A 112 14.45 6.77 5.37
N LEU A 113 13.54 6.92 4.42
CA LEU A 113 13.52 6.15 3.18
C LEU A 113 13.70 7.07 1.96
N PRO A 114 14.23 6.55 0.84
CA PRO A 114 14.30 7.32 -0.39
C PRO A 114 12.89 7.60 -0.93
N SER A 115 12.69 8.79 -1.52
CA SER A 115 11.38 9.28 -1.95
C SER A 115 10.67 8.31 -2.88
N ASN A 116 11.40 7.65 -3.80
CA ASN A 116 10.82 6.69 -4.74
C ASN A 116 10.18 5.46 -4.06
N VAL A 117 10.68 5.03 -2.90
CA VAL A 117 10.12 3.92 -2.12
C VAL A 117 8.94 4.40 -1.29
N ALA A 118 9.09 5.56 -0.63
CA ALA A 118 8.05 6.16 0.19
C ALA A 118 6.80 6.53 -0.63
N THR A 119 6.97 7.25 -1.74
CA THR A 119 5.87 7.66 -2.62
C THR A 119 5.17 6.46 -3.24
N LYS A 120 5.91 5.43 -3.68
CA LYS A 120 5.30 4.21 -4.21
C LYS A 120 4.37 3.55 -3.19
N TYR A 121 4.79 3.44 -1.93
CA TYR A 121 3.96 2.85 -0.89
C TYR A 121 2.77 3.74 -0.49
N GLN A 122 2.97 5.05 -0.37
CA GLN A 122 1.92 6.02 -0.03
C GLN A 122 0.84 6.12 -1.11
N VAL A 123 1.23 6.17 -2.38
CA VAL A 123 0.29 6.16 -3.52
C VAL A 123 -0.56 4.90 -3.50
N GLN A 124 -0.02 3.76 -3.05
CA GLN A 124 -0.81 2.54 -2.93
C GLN A 124 -1.80 2.54 -1.78
N LEU A 125 -1.41 3.08 -0.62
CA LEU A 125 -2.34 3.27 0.49
C LEU A 125 -3.47 4.24 0.09
N GLN A 126 -3.15 5.32 -0.61
CA GLN A 126 -4.14 6.27 -1.11
C GLN A 126 -5.03 5.67 -2.22
N ASN A 127 -4.48 4.83 -3.11
CA ASN A 127 -5.27 4.10 -4.11
C ASN A 127 -6.19 3.05 -3.48
N HIS A 128 -5.79 2.43 -2.36
CA HIS A 128 -6.65 1.52 -1.61
C HIS A 128 -7.74 2.27 -0.83
N VAL A 129 -7.45 3.49 -0.35
CA VAL A 129 -8.46 4.39 0.24
C VAL A 129 -9.39 4.97 -0.81
N GLY A 130 -8.94 5.20 -2.06
CA GLY A 130 -9.79 5.62 -3.17
C GLY A 130 -10.83 4.60 -3.63
N TYR A 131 -10.72 3.34 -3.16
CA TYR A 131 -11.73 2.30 -3.38
C TYR A 131 -12.82 2.26 -2.28
N TYR A 132 -12.55 2.84 -1.09
CA TYR A 132 -13.51 2.90 0.02
C TYR A 132 -14.06 4.33 0.27
N VAL A 133 -13.30 5.38 -0.04
CA VAL A 133 -13.75 6.80 -0.05
C VAL A 133 -14.45 7.16 -1.36
N GLY A 134 -14.62 6.20 -2.26
CA GLY A 134 -15.40 6.34 -3.49
C GLY A 134 -16.86 5.91 -3.35
N ASN A 135 -17.31 5.39 -2.20
CA ASN A 135 -18.65 4.81 -2.10
C ASN A 135 -19.53 5.28 -0.95
N ASP A 136 -19.08 5.80 0.19
CA ASP A 136 -20.07 6.06 1.27
C ASP A 136 -20.95 7.30 1.00
N ASP A 137 -20.40 8.36 0.43
CA ASP A 137 -21.15 9.56 0.08
C ASP A 137 -22.05 9.32 -1.14
N GLN A 138 -21.55 8.52 -2.09
CA GLN A 138 -22.28 8.17 -3.32
C GLN A 138 -23.30 7.06 -3.10
N LEU A 139 -23.04 6.06 -2.25
CA LEU A 139 -23.97 4.98 -1.91
C LEU A 139 -25.14 5.53 -1.08
N MET A 140 -24.90 6.46 -0.14
CA MET A 140 -26.00 7.14 0.56
C MET A 140 -26.83 8.02 -0.39
N SER A 141 -26.19 8.69 -1.35
CA SER A 141 -26.91 9.47 -2.38
C SER A 141 -27.69 8.60 -3.36
N LEU A 142 -27.13 7.48 -3.84
CA LEU A 142 -27.80 6.54 -4.75
C LEU A 142 -28.95 5.83 -4.05
N LEU A 143 -28.78 5.44 -2.77
CA LEU A 143 -29.84 4.83 -1.98
C LEU A 143 -31.01 5.82 -1.78
N SER A 144 -30.75 7.12 -1.60
CA SER A 144 -31.83 8.12 -1.52
C SER A 144 -32.60 8.33 -2.84
N ILE A 145 -31.94 8.08 -3.97
CA ILE A 145 -32.53 8.19 -5.32
C ILE A 145 -33.29 6.91 -5.70
N LEU A 146 -32.79 5.74 -5.27
CA LEU A 146 -33.36 4.43 -5.57
C LEU A 146 -34.59 4.10 -4.70
N TRP A 147 -34.62 4.56 -3.46
CA TRP A 147 -35.77 4.43 -2.56
C TRP A 147 -36.58 5.72 -2.56
N GLY A 148 -37.15 6.01 -3.74
CA GLY A 148 -37.88 7.22 -4.09
C GLY A 148 -38.49 7.94 -2.89
N GLY A 149 -38.01 9.16 -2.68
CA GLY A 149 -38.41 10.02 -1.58
C GLY A 149 -39.93 10.04 -1.36
N SER A 150 -40.33 9.52 -0.21
CA SER A 150 -41.61 9.84 0.41
C SER A 150 -41.40 9.96 1.91
N THR A 151 -41.33 11.21 2.36
CA THR A 151 -41.87 11.70 3.64
C THR A 151 -41.85 10.72 4.82
N PHE A 152 -40.77 10.66 5.59
CA PHE A 152 -40.71 10.15 6.98
C PHE A 152 -39.30 10.56 7.47
N ILE A 153 -39.03 11.43 8.44
CA ILE A 153 -39.67 11.74 9.73
C ILE A 153 -39.28 13.20 10.08
N ARG A 154 -40.27 14.09 10.19
CA ARG A 154 -40.30 15.07 11.27
C ARG A 154 -40.53 14.26 12.56
N TYR A 155 -39.76 14.55 13.62
CA TYR A 155 -39.80 13.94 14.97
C TYR A 155 -38.95 12.68 15.22
N LEU A 156 -37.68 12.89 15.57
CA LEU A 156 -37.10 12.52 16.88
C LEU A 156 -35.76 13.22 17.08
#